data_AF-A0A4Q7D6J6-F1
#
_entry.id   AF-A0A4Q7D6J6-F1
#
_cell.length_a   1.000
_cell.length_b   1.000
_cell.length_c   1.000
_cell.angle_alpha   90.00
_cell.angle_beta   90.00
_cell.angle_gamma   90.00
#
_symmetry.space_group_name_H-M   'P 1'
#
loop_
_entity.id
_entity.type
_entity.pdbx_description
1 polymer ?
#
loop_
_entity_poly.entity_id
_entity_poly.type
_entity_poly.pdbx_seq_one_letter_code
_entity_poly.pdbx_strand_id
1 'polypeptide(L)'
;MTITEAIKYVMSERNSPMTADEAYYAIIEAGLYTFHADNPRHVVRSQIRRHSERVVFPSSSPTKHFILVGESHYELLNKEWLPHTLETKSFFLGKGSVRDPHASTLSELQALHEKYIVELKQKILSDLKKMSPSGFELFAKRLMDVYGFHDTAVTKISSDGGIDGYGKLKVGLANLNVAFQCKRWTKGNIQRPEIDRFRGAAQGDFEQGIFFTTASFSQGAVSASIKRGAVPIILVDGESIVDLMMDKGFGVQVDTISIPSYALDLALAEDSSLT
;
A
#
# COMPACT_ATOMS: atom_id res chain seq x y z
N MET A 1 -25.65 3.61 -11.18
CA MET A 1 -24.28 3.80 -11.69
C MET A 1 -23.32 2.96 -10.87
N THR A 2 -22.32 2.34 -11.47
CA THR A 2 -21.27 1.58 -10.75
C THR A 2 -20.12 2.49 -10.32
N ILE A 3 -19.28 2.04 -9.38
CA ILE A 3 -18.08 2.79 -8.95
C ILE A 3 -17.15 3.08 -10.14
N THR A 4 -16.95 2.10 -11.03
CA THR A 4 -16.09 2.25 -12.21
C THR A 4 -16.65 3.27 -13.21
N GLU A 5 -17.97 3.34 -13.38
CA GLU A 5 -18.62 4.36 -14.22
C GLU A 5 -18.50 5.76 -13.60
N ALA A 6 -18.67 5.87 -12.27
CA ALA A 6 -18.50 7.13 -11.56
C ALA A 6 -17.06 7.67 -11.68
N ILE A 7 -16.06 6.80 -11.56
CA ILE A 7 -14.64 7.15 -11.75
C ILE A 7 -14.40 7.64 -13.18
N LYS A 8 -14.94 6.93 -14.18
CA LYS A 8 -14.78 7.33 -15.59
C LYS A 8 -15.42 8.69 -15.85
N TYR A 9 -16.59 8.95 -15.29
CA TYR A 9 -17.29 10.23 -15.44
C TYR A 9 -16.46 11.40 -14.88
N VAL A 10 -15.96 11.30 -13.65
CA VAL A 10 -15.17 12.41 -13.06
C VAL A 10 -13.85 12.63 -13.79
N MET A 11 -13.23 11.55 -14.31
CA MET A 11 -12.01 11.65 -15.13
C MET A 11 -12.26 12.26 -16.50
N SER A 12 -13.42 12.00 -17.13
CA SER A 12 -13.77 12.62 -18.42
C SER A 12 -14.09 14.10 -18.26
N GLU A 13 -14.80 14.48 -17.20
CA GLU A 13 -15.15 15.89 -16.93
C GLU A 13 -13.92 16.75 -16.63
N ARG A 14 -12.97 16.25 -15.82
CA ARG A 14 -11.78 17.03 -15.44
C ARG A 14 -10.73 17.12 -16.55
N ASN A 15 -10.76 16.17 -17.51
CA ASN A 15 -9.81 16.05 -18.63
C ASN A 15 -8.32 16.22 -18.23
N SER A 16 -7.95 15.71 -17.05
CA SER A 16 -6.61 15.79 -16.48
C SER A 16 -6.35 14.57 -15.57
N PRO A 17 -5.11 14.03 -15.51
CA PRO A 17 -4.79 12.93 -14.62
C PRO A 17 -5.10 13.25 -13.16
N MET A 18 -5.64 12.27 -12.43
CA MET A 18 -6.02 12.44 -11.02
C MET A 18 -5.63 11.23 -10.18
N THR A 19 -5.36 11.45 -8.91
CA THR A 19 -5.16 10.38 -7.93
C THR A 19 -6.48 9.68 -7.60
N ALA A 20 -6.40 8.49 -7.00
CA ALA A 20 -7.59 7.77 -6.53
C ALA A 20 -8.40 8.54 -5.48
N ASP A 21 -7.73 9.37 -4.68
CA ASP A 21 -8.37 10.13 -3.62
C ASP A 21 -9.09 11.35 -4.21
N GLU A 22 -8.49 12.02 -5.20
CA GLU A 22 -9.18 13.07 -5.97
C GLU A 22 -10.39 12.53 -6.75
N ALA A 23 -10.27 11.34 -7.34
CA ALA A 23 -11.41 10.69 -8.00
C ALA A 23 -12.53 10.40 -7.00
N TYR A 24 -12.19 9.91 -5.80
CA TYR A 24 -13.17 9.69 -4.74
C TYR A 24 -13.90 10.99 -4.35
N TYR A 25 -13.17 12.07 -4.07
CA TYR A 25 -13.79 13.34 -3.68
C TYR A 25 -14.65 13.93 -4.80
N ALA A 26 -14.20 13.85 -6.05
CA ALA A 26 -14.99 14.31 -7.19
C ALA A 26 -16.29 13.51 -7.37
N ILE A 27 -16.28 12.20 -7.07
CA ILE A 27 -17.49 11.37 -7.13
C ILE A 27 -18.51 11.79 -6.07
N ILE A 28 -18.04 12.09 -4.85
CA ILE A 28 -18.89 12.57 -3.76
C ILE A 28 -19.43 13.97 -4.05
N GLU A 29 -18.56 14.89 -4.48
CA GLU A 29 -18.92 16.28 -4.80
C GLU A 29 -19.96 16.35 -5.92
N ALA A 30 -19.84 15.48 -6.93
CA ALA A 30 -20.80 15.40 -8.03
C ALA A 30 -22.05 14.54 -7.71
N GLY A 31 -22.17 13.97 -6.50
CA GLY A 31 -23.32 13.15 -6.10
C GLY A 31 -23.51 11.88 -6.93
N LEU A 32 -22.42 11.36 -7.49
CA LEU A 32 -22.43 10.34 -8.53
C LEU A 32 -22.62 8.91 -7.98
N TYR A 33 -22.09 8.63 -6.79
CA TYR A 33 -22.15 7.30 -6.19
C TYR A 33 -22.05 7.37 -4.67
N THR A 34 -22.87 6.59 -3.97
CA THR A 34 -22.83 6.46 -2.50
C THR A 34 -22.04 5.22 -2.11
N PHE A 35 -20.96 5.40 -1.34
CA PHE A 35 -20.13 4.30 -0.87
C PHE A 35 -20.63 3.78 0.48
N HIS A 36 -20.83 2.46 0.57
CA HIS A 36 -21.24 1.77 1.79
C HIS A 36 -20.12 0.92 2.42
N ALA A 37 -18.88 1.10 1.96
CA ALA A 37 -17.72 0.35 2.44
C ALA A 37 -17.03 1.08 3.59
N ASP A 38 -16.41 0.32 4.52
CA ASP A 38 -15.66 0.87 5.65
C ASP A 38 -14.47 1.76 5.22
N ASN A 39 -13.94 1.56 4.01
CA ASN A 39 -12.90 2.41 3.43
C ASN A 39 -13.19 2.75 1.94
N PRO A 40 -14.04 3.75 1.67
CA PRO A 40 -14.44 4.13 0.31
C PRO A 40 -13.28 4.52 -0.61
N ARG A 41 -12.29 5.24 -0.07
CA ARG A 41 -11.07 5.63 -0.79
C ARG A 41 -10.27 4.42 -1.25
N HIS A 42 -10.12 3.42 -0.39
CA HIS A 42 -9.48 2.15 -0.76
C HIS A 42 -10.27 1.41 -1.83
N VAL A 43 -11.61 1.43 -1.76
CA VAL A 43 -12.47 0.84 -2.80
C VAL A 43 -12.22 1.52 -4.16
N VAL A 44 -12.23 2.85 -4.22
CA VAL A 44 -11.93 3.60 -5.45
C VAL A 44 -10.54 3.25 -5.98
N ARG A 45 -9.53 3.27 -5.11
CA ARG A 45 -8.14 2.90 -5.47
C ARG A 45 -8.02 1.47 -5.99
N SER A 46 -8.73 0.53 -5.37
CA SER A 46 -8.76 -0.87 -5.77
C SER A 46 -9.43 -1.06 -7.12
N GLN A 47 -10.56 -0.36 -7.37
CA GLN A 47 -11.25 -0.37 -8.66
C GLN A 47 -10.37 0.23 -9.77
N ILE A 48 -9.72 1.37 -9.52
CA ILE A 48 -8.79 1.96 -10.48
C ILE A 48 -7.66 0.98 -10.81
N ARG A 49 -6.95 0.46 -9.80
CA ARG A 49 -5.83 -0.49 -10.00
C ARG A 49 -6.23 -1.76 -10.73
N ARG A 50 -7.39 -2.35 -10.40
CA ARG A 50 -7.91 -3.56 -11.04
C ARG A 50 -8.16 -3.38 -12.55
N HIS A 51 -8.55 -2.16 -12.94
CA HIS A 51 -8.90 -1.77 -14.30
C HIS A 51 -7.81 -0.91 -14.99
N SER A 52 -6.60 -0.79 -14.42
CA SER A 52 -5.46 -0.12 -15.07
C SER A 52 -4.64 -1.05 -15.98
N GLU A 53 -4.08 -0.51 -17.07
CA GLU A 53 -3.07 -1.21 -17.89
C GLU A 53 -1.73 -1.37 -17.14
N ARG A 54 -0.98 -2.45 -17.47
CA ARG A 54 0.34 -2.83 -16.92
C ARG A 54 0.45 -3.28 -15.46
N VAL A 55 -0.65 -3.66 -14.83
CA VAL A 55 -0.63 -4.36 -13.54
C VAL A 55 -1.12 -5.80 -13.73
N VAL A 56 -0.20 -6.77 -13.78
CA VAL A 56 -0.53 -8.20 -13.92
C VAL A 56 -0.64 -8.82 -12.53
N PHE A 57 -1.86 -8.95 -12.02
CA PHE A 57 -2.21 -9.71 -10.82
C PHE A 57 -3.33 -10.73 -11.13
N PRO A 58 -3.50 -11.80 -10.33
CA PRO A 58 -4.56 -12.80 -10.51
C PRO A 58 -5.99 -12.24 -10.51
N SER A 59 -6.20 -11.06 -9.91
CA SER A 59 -7.51 -10.36 -9.81
C SER A 59 -7.75 -9.30 -10.88
N SER A 60 -6.82 -9.14 -11.84
CA SER A 60 -6.90 -8.18 -12.94
C SER A 60 -8.14 -8.41 -13.80
N SER A 61 -8.92 -7.35 -14.05
CA SER A 61 -10.04 -7.42 -15.00
C SER A 61 -9.54 -7.47 -16.45
N PRO A 62 -10.16 -8.26 -17.34
CA PRO A 62 -9.86 -8.21 -18.77
C PRO A 62 -10.23 -6.86 -19.40
N THR A 63 -11.15 -6.10 -18.78
CA THR A 63 -11.57 -4.78 -19.26
C THR A 63 -10.74 -3.68 -18.60
N LYS A 64 -9.95 -2.95 -19.39
CA LYS A 64 -9.08 -1.86 -18.93
C LYS A 64 -9.66 -0.49 -19.29
N HIS A 65 -9.66 0.41 -18.32
CA HIS A 65 -10.24 1.76 -18.43
C HIS A 65 -9.25 2.87 -18.11
N PHE A 66 -8.18 2.56 -17.36
CA PHE A 66 -7.30 3.55 -16.79
C PHE A 66 -5.83 3.28 -17.16
N ILE A 67 -5.02 4.33 -17.21
CA ILE A 67 -3.57 4.24 -17.33
C ILE A 67 -2.91 5.06 -16.21
N LEU A 68 -1.85 4.53 -15.61
CA LEU A 68 -1.06 5.25 -14.63
C LEU A 68 -0.13 6.24 -15.34
N VAL A 69 -0.20 7.50 -14.94
CA VAL A 69 0.63 8.60 -15.41
C VAL A 69 1.47 9.09 -14.22
N GLY A 70 2.79 8.92 -14.29
CA GLY A 70 3.69 9.22 -13.17
C GLY A 70 3.59 8.17 -12.04
N GLU A 71 3.64 8.62 -10.78
CA GLU A 71 3.70 7.73 -9.61
C GLU A 71 2.33 7.39 -8.99
N SER A 72 1.34 8.28 -9.14
CA SER A 72 0.06 8.16 -8.40
C SER A 72 -1.17 8.67 -9.15
N HIS A 73 -1.01 9.21 -10.35
CA HIS A 73 -2.11 9.81 -11.12
C HIS A 73 -2.59 8.84 -12.18
N TYR A 74 -3.90 8.84 -12.43
CA TYR A 74 -4.55 7.96 -13.39
C TYR A 74 -5.33 8.79 -14.39
N GLU A 75 -5.34 8.31 -15.63
CA GLU A 75 -6.08 8.92 -16.74
C GLU A 75 -6.92 7.86 -17.46
N LEU A 76 -8.00 8.31 -18.13
CA LEU A 76 -8.81 7.46 -18.99
C LEU A 76 -8.01 6.97 -20.21
N LEU A 77 -8.07 5.66 -20.46
CA LEU A 77 -7.44 5.03 -21.63
C LEU A 77 -8.12 5.47 -22.94
N ASN A 78 -9.45 5.59 -22.93
CA ASN A 78 -10.23 6.14 -24.04
C ASN A 78 -10.84 7.49 -23.64
N LYS A 79 -10.30 8.57 -24.20
CA LYS A 79 -10.76 9.95 -23.97
C LYS A 79 -12.07 10.30 -24.68
N GLU A 80 -12.51 9.47 -25.63
CA GLU A 80 -13.79 9.62 -26.34
C GLU A 80 -14.93 8.88 -25.62
N TRP A 81 -14.70 8.39 -24.40
CA TRP A 81 -15.77 7.78 -23.62
C TRP A 81 -16.84 8.83 -23.27
N LEU A 82 -18.06 8.60 -23.76
CA LEU A 82 -19.24 9.39 -23.44
C LEU A 82 -20.16 8.58 -22.51
N PRO A 83 -20.75 9.18 -21.47
CA PRO A 83 -21.72 8.48 -20.63
C PRO A 83 -22.97 8.16 -21.46
N HIS A 84 -23.30 6.87 -21.60
CA HIS A 84 -24.60 6.48 -22.11
C HIS A 84 -25.63 6.68 -20.98
N THR A 85 -26.57 7.60 -21.20
CA THR A 85 -27.69 7.98 -20.31
C THR A 85 -27.31 8.67 -18.99
N LEU A 86 -27.24 10.00 -19.06
CA LEU A 86 -27.70 10.86 -17.98
C LEU A 86 -28.67 11.87 -18.62
N GLU A 87 -29.96 11.74 -18.34
CA GLU A 87 -30.87 12.85 -18.56
C GLU A 87 -30.39 14.01 -17.69
N THR A 88 -29.93 15.05 -18.36
CA THR A 88 -29.42 16.30 -17.79
C THR A 88 -30.49 16.94 -16.91
N LYS A 89 -30.47 16.68 -15.60
CA LYS A 89 -30.95 17.67 -14.63
C LYS A 89 -29.85 18.69 -14.47
N SER A 90 -29.96 19.75 -15.26
CA SER A 90 -29.17 20.97 -15.17
C SER A 90 -29.18 21.51 -13.74
N PHE A 91 -28.16 21.19 -12.94
CA PHE A 91 -27.89 21.90 -11.70
C PHE A 91 -27.06 23.13 -12.04
N PHE A 92 -27.78 24.25 -12.18
CA PHE A 92 -27.22 25.56 -12.42
C PHE A 92 -26.11 25.90 -11.42
N LEU A 93 -25.05 26.54 -11.94
CA LEU A 93 -24.04 27.26 -11.16
C LEU A 93 -24.72 28.24 -10.18
N GLY A 94 -24.79 27.85 -8.91
CA GLY A 94 -24.97 28.77 -7.79
C GLY A 94 -23.60 29.21 -7.28
N LYS A 95 -23.12 30.38 -7.71
CA LYS A 95 -22.04 31.10 -7.04
C LYS A 95 -22.47 31.41 -5.60
N GLY A 96 -22.03 30.59 -4.66
CA GLY A 96 -22.24 30.78 -3.24
C GLY A 96 -21.42 29.76 -2.47
N SER A 97 -20.13 30.03 -2.27
CA SER A 97 -19.33 29.30 -1.29
C SER A 97 -19.87 29.64 0.09
N VAL A 98 -20.89 28.90 0.53
CA VAL A 98 -21.18 28.77 1.95
C VAL A 98 -20.07 27.88 2.49
N ARG A 99 -19.08 28.48 3.14
CA ARG A 99 -18.05 27.74 3.87
C ARG A 99 -18.76 26.98 4.99
N ASP A 100 -18.96 25.67 4.82
CA ASP A 100 -19.38 24.79 5.90
C ASP A 100 -18.24 24.73 6.94
N PRO A 101 -18.41 25.27 8.15
CA PRO A 101 -17.38 25.23 9.18
C PRO A 101 -17.02 23.79 9.59
N HIS A 102 -17.92 22.83 9.43
CA HIS A 102 -17.67 21.42 9.76
C HIS A 102 -16.79 20.72 8.74
N ALA A 103 -16.88 21.10 7.46
CA ALA A 103 -15.99 20.59 6.41
C ALA A 103 -14.52 21.00 6.66
N SER A 104 -14.27 22.21 7.16
CA SER A 104 -12.93 22.63 7.58
C SER A 104 -12.39 21.83 8.75
N THR A 105 -13.18 21.60 9.80
CA THR A 105 -12.73 20.81 10.97
C THR A 105 -12.46 19.35 10.62
N LEU A 106 -13.27 18.74 9.76
CA LEU A 106 -13.00 17.37 9.29
C LEU A 106 -11.69 17.29 8.49
N SER A 107 -11.43 18.29 7.65
CA SER A 107 -10.18 18.38 6.89
C SER A 107 -8.96 18.56 7.82
N GLU A 108 -9.09 19.40 8.86
CA GLU A 108 -8.07 19.57 9.89
C GLU A 108 -7.80 18.27 10.66
N LEU A 109 -8.84 17.52 11.01
CA LEU A 109 -8.72 16.23 11.68
C LEU A 109 -8.02 15.19 10.78
N GLN A 110 -8.34 15.16 9.49
CA GLN A 110 -7.66 14.28 8.52
C GLN A 110 -6.17 14.63 8.41
N ALA A 111 -5.83 15.91 8.28
CA ALA A 111 -4.44 16.37 8.22
C ALA A 111 -3.66 16.03 9.51
N LEU A 112 -4.30 16.18 10.68
CA LEU A 112 -3.71 15.81 11.96
C LEU A 112 -3.48 14.30 12.06
N HIS A 113 -4.42 13.49 11.56
CA HIS A 113 -4.28 12.04 11.52
C HIS A 113 -3.11 11.61 10.62
N GLU A 114 -3.00 12.17 9.42
CA GLU A 114 -1.87 11.89 8.51
C GLU A 114 -0.53 12.25 9.17
N LYS A 115 -0.46 13.43 9.81
CA LYS A 115 0.72 13.85 10.56
C LYS A 115 1.06 12.86 11.69
N TYR A 116 0.06 12.44 12.46
CA TYR A 116 0.25 11.45 13.54
C TYR A 116 0.82 10.13 13.00
N ILE A 117 0.31 9.63 11.87
CA ILE A 117 0.82 8.40 11.25
C ILE A 117 2.29 8.55 10.85
N VAL A 118 2.68 9.69 10.26
CA VAL A 118 4.08 9.95 9.89
C VAL A 118 4.97 9.95 11.13
N GLU A 119 4.59 10.66 12.19
CA GLU A 119 5.35 10.72 13.46
C GLU A 119 5.44 9.35 14.14
N LEU A 120 4.36 8.57 14.12
CA LEU A 120 4.33 7.21 14.65
C LEU A 120 5.30 6.29 13.90
N LYS A 121 5.29 6.32 12.56
CA LYS A 121 6.21 5.52 11.75
C LYS A 121 7.68 5.85 12.06
N GLN A 122 7.99 7.14 12.20
CA GLN A 122 9.34 7.60 12.58
C GLN A 122 9.75 7.11 13.98
N LYS A 123 8.82 7.14 14.94
CA LYS A 123 9.05 6.60 16.29
C LYS A 123 9.33 5.11 16.26
N ILE A 124 8.51 4.32 15.55
CA ILE A 124 8.70 2.86 15.41
C ILE A 124 10.07 2.57 14.81
N LEU A 125 10.45 3.24 13.72
CA LEU A 125 11.76 3.05 13.10
C LEU A 125 12.92 3.42 14.04
N SER A 126 12.76 4.48 14.84
CA SER A 126 13.74 4.87 15.85
C SER A 126 13.92 3.79 16.92
N ASP A 127 12.84 3.15 17.36
CA ASP A 127 12.89 2.08 18.35
C ASP A 127 13.46 0.78 17.79
N LEU A 128 13.15 0.42 16.53
CA LEU A 128 13.81 -0.68 15.81
C LEU A 128 15.33 -0.48 15.74
N LYS A 129 15.78 0.76 15.47
CA LYS A 129 17.20 1.13 15.46
C LYS A 129 17.88 0.99 16.83
N LYS A 130 17.15 0.97 17.95
CA LYS A 130 17.69 0.82 19.31
C LYS A 130 17.78 -0.64 19.77
N MET A 131 17.18 -1.58 19.05
CA MET A 131 17.24 -3.00 19.41
C MET A 131 18.67 -3.54 19.40
N SER A 132 18.92 -4.62 20.16
CA SER A 132 20.18 -5.37 19.98
C SER A 132 20.17 -6.10 18.62
N PRO A 133 21.34 -6.44 18.06
CA PRO A 133 21.41 -7.24 16.83
C PRO A 133 20.58 -8.54 16.91
N SER A 134 20.79 -9.34 17.96
CA SER A 134 20.02 -10.57 18.20
C SER A 134 18.53 -10.32 18.45
N GLY A 135 18.18 -9.18 19.05
CA GLY A 135 16.79 -8.77 19.20
C GLY A 135 16.13 -8.48 17.85
N PHE A 136 16.86 -7.88 16.92
CA PHE A 136 16.39 -7.58 15.58
C PHE A 136 16.25 -8.86 14.71
N GLU A 137 17.16 -9.83 14.87
CA GLU A 137 17.05 -11.15 14.24
C GLU A 137 15.79 -11.90 14.72
N LEU A 138 15.55 -11.90 16.03
CA LEU A 138 14.33 -12.49 16.60
C LEU A 138 13.06 -11.75 16.15
N PHE A 139 13.13 -10.43 16.03
CA PHE A 139 12.04 -9.63 15.45
C PHE A 139 11.75 -10.04 14.01
N ALA A 140 12.77 -10.15 13.16
CA ALA A 140 12.61 -10.54 11.75
C ALA A 140 12.02 -11.95 11.63
N LYS A 141 12.47 -12.90 12.45
CA LYS A 141 11.87 -14.24 12.56
C LYS A 141 10.37 -14.16 12.85
N ARG A 142 9.97 -13.38 13.86
CA ARG A 142 8.56 -13.21 14.23
C ARG A 142 7.75 -12.52 13.14
N LEU A 143 8.34 -11.54 12.45
CA LEU A 143 7.70 -10.90 11.31
C LEU A 143 7.46 -11.93 10.19
N MET A 144 8.42 -12.80 9.90
CA MET A 144 8.23 -13.90 8.94
C MET A 144 7.08 -14.83 9.35
N ASP A 145 6.95 -15.18 10.63
CA ASP A 145 5.83 -15.99 11.13
C ASP A 145 4.48 -15.32 10.81
N VAL A 146 4.35 -14.02 11.10
CA VAL A 146 3.14 -13.23 10.82
C VAL A 146 2.84 -13.17 9.32
N TYR A 147 3.87 -13.20 8.48
CA TYR A 147 3.75 -13.22 7.02
C TYR A 147 3.46 -14.61 6.43
N GLY A 148 3.27 -15.64 7.27
CA GLY A 148 2.87 -16.97 6.84
C GLY A 148 4.02 -17.92 6.53
N PHE A 149 5.25 -17.59 6.96
CA PHE A 149 6.35 -18.54 6.97
C PHE A 149 6.18 -19.53 8.13
N HIS A 150 6.66 -20.76 7.91
CA HIS A 150 6.69 -21.81 8.92
C HIS A 150 8.12 -22.38 9.03
N ASP A 151 8.35 -23.25 10.01
CA ASP A 151 9.67 -23.83 10.30
C ASP A 151 10.78 -22.76 10.45
N THR A 152 10.43 -21.61 11.03
CA THR A 152 11.32 -20.45 11.13
C THR A 152 12.30 -20.58 12.31
N ALA A 153 13.56 -20.25 12.09
CA ALA A 153 14.60 -20.29 13.12
C ALA A 153 15.66 -19.19 12.92
N VAL A 154 16.25 -18.74 14.03
CA VAL A 154 17.44 -17.87 14.05
C VAL A 154 18.68 -18.75 14.22
N THR A 155 19.75 -18.47 13.48
CA THR A 155 21.03 -19.18 13.59
C THR A 155 21.82 -18.66 14.79
N LYS A 156 22.57 -19.54 15.47
CA LYS A 156 23.22 -19.17 16.75
C LYS A 156 24.57 -18.46 16.61
N ILE A 157 25.24 -18.53 15.45
CA ILE A 157 26.48 -17.85 15.05
C ILE A 157 26.78 -18.33 13.62
N SER A 158 26.91 -17.42 12.65
CA SER A 158 27.15 -17.79 11.24
C SER A 158 28.65 -17.86 10.94
N SER A 159 29.18 -19.06 10.64
CA SER A 159 30.43 -19.22 9.86
C SER A 159 30.17 -19.22 8.35
N ASP A 160 28.89 -19.09 7.96
CA ASP A 160 28.37 -19.35 6.62
C ASP A 160 28.27 -18.08 5.75
N GLY A 161 28.79 -16.94 6.21
CA GLY A 161 28.84 -15.71 5.41
C GLY A 161 27.64 -14.79 5.60
N GLY A 162 26.78 -15.05 6.59
CA GLY A 162 25.81 -14.07 7.09
C GLY A 162 24.34 -14.50 6.98
N ILE A 163 24.03 -15.78 7.13
CA ILE A 163 22.64 -16.21 7.32
C ILE A 163 22.29 -16.08 8.80
N ASP A 164 21.38 -15.17 9.11
CA ASP A 164 20.93 -14.93 10.49
C ASP A 164 19.71 -15.80 10.84
N GLY A 165 19.04 -16.35 9.84
CA GLY A 165 17.96 -17.31 10.03
C GLY A 165 17.36 -17.82 8.74
N TYR A 166 16.36 -18.67 8.87
CA TYR A 166 15.64 -19.25 7.74
C TYR A 166 14.18 -19.56 8.09
N GLY A 167 13.39 -19.89 7.07
CA GLY A 167 12.03 -20.39 7.18
C GLY A 167 11.56 -20.98 5.85
N LYS A 168 10.36 -21.54 5.84
CA LYS A 168 9.71 -22.08 4.65
C LYS A 168 8.45 -21.31 4.32
N LEU A 169 8.26 -21.01 3.04
CA LEU A 169 7.03 -20.40 2.53
C LEU A 169 6.29 -21.42 1.66
N LYS A 170 5.02 -21.67 1.95
CA LYS A 170 4.19 -22.54 1.13
C LYS A 170 3.76 -21.79 -0.14
N VAL A 171 4.15 -22.30 -1.30
CA VAL A 171 3.81 -21.74 -2.62
C VAL A 171 3.12 -22.83 -3.44
N GLY A 172 1.80 -22.74 -3.56
CA GLY A 172 0.99 -23.77 -4.19
C GLY A 172 1.10 -25.12 -3.46
N LEU A 173 1.69 -26.11 -4.14
CA LEU A 173 1.89 -27.46 -3.61
C LEU A 173 3.30 -27.71 -3.07
N ALA A 174 4.20 -26.72 -3.15
CA ALA A 174 5.59 -26.85 -2.72
C ALA A 174 5.92 -25.88 -1.57
N ASN A 175 7.04 -26.14 -0.90
CA ASN A 175 7.64 -25.21 0.05
C ASN A 175 8.91 -24.62 -0.55
N LEU A 176 9.05 -23.31 -0.44
CA LEU A 176 10.25 -22.56 -0.77
C LEU A 176 11.10 -22.39 0.50
N ASN A 177 12.35 -22.83 0.51
CA ASN A 177 13.27 -22.54 1.60
C ASN A 177 13.82 -21.13 1.43
N VAL A 178 13.68 -20.33 2.47
CA VAL A 178 14.02 -18.91 2.45
C VAL A 178 14.99 -18.61 3.58
N ALA A 179 16.17 -18.11 3.22
CA ALA A 179 17.12 -17.58 4.19
C ALA A 179 16.84 -16.10 4.44
N PHE A 180 17.21 -15.59 5.61
CA PHE A 180 17.22 -14.16 5.86
C PHE A 180 18.50 -13.68 6.54
N GLN A 181 18.85 -12.43 6.28
CA GLN A 181 19.89 -11.68 6.95
C GLN A 181 19.33 -10.38 7.50
N CYS A 182 19.83 -9.96 8.66
CA CYS A 182 19.42 -8.79 9.40
C CYS A 182 20.62 -7.85 9.64
N LYS A 183 20.54 -6.62 9.14
CA LYS A 183 21.51 -5.56 9.45
C LYS A 183 20.84 -4.39 10.15
N ARG A 184 21.03 -4.29 11.46
CA ARG A 184 20.60 -3.12 12.23
C ARG A 184 21.61 -1.98 12.08
N TRP A 185 21.42 -1.14 11.05
CA TRP A 185 22.27 0.03 10.81
C TRP A 185 21.56 1.33 11.20
N THR A 186 22.30 2.21 11.87
CA THR A 186 21.79 3.50 12.36
C THR A 186 22.14 4.66 11.43
N LYS A 187 23.19 4.52 10.61
CA LYS A 187 23.65 5.53 9.64
C LYS A 187 24.13 4.84 8.35
N GLY A 188 24.05 5.56 7.24
CA GLY A 188 24.42 5.06 5.91
C GLY A 188 23.37 4.16 5.28
N ASN A 189 23.74 3.49 4.18
CA ASN A 189 22.88 2.57 3.44
C ASN A 189 23.63 1.27 3.12
N ILE A 190 22.89 0.17 2.97
CA ILE A 190 23.45 -1.14 2.62
C ILE A 190 24.01 -1.07 1.21
N GLN A 191 25.25 -1.54 1.07
CA GLN A 191 25.98 -1.54 -0.19
C GLN A 191 25.93 -2.91 -0.87
N ARG A 192 26.15 -2.91 -2.18
CA ARG A 192 26.18 -4.12 -3.01
C ARG A 192 27.02 -5.28 -2.43
N PRO A 193 28.23 -5.07 -1.86
CA PRO A 193 29.03 -6.17 -1.33
C PRO A 193 28.32 -6.97 -0.22
N GLU A 194 27.46 -6.34 0.58
CA GLU A 194 26.69 -7.06 1.61
C GLU A 194 25.64 -7.98 0.97
N ILE A 195 24.97 -7.51 -0.09
CA ILE A 195 24.00 -8.31 -0.85
C ILE A 195 24.68 -9.48 -1.57
N ASP A 196 25.83 -9.23 -2.18
CA ASP A 196 26.59 -10.27 -2.89
C ASP A 196 27.14 -11.33 -1.91
N ARG A 197 27.60 -10.91 -0.71
CA ARG A 197 28.04 -11.83 0.35
C ARG A 197 26.89 -12.72 0.84
N PHE A 198 25.74 -12.12 1.17
CA PHE A 198 24.56 -12.87 1.61
C PHE A 198 24.09 -13.87 0.55
N ARG A 199 24.06 -13.44 -0.71
CA ARG A 199 23.69 -14.33 -1.82
C ARG A 199 24.64 -15.52 -1.93
N GLY A 200 25.94 -15.30 -1.74
CA GLY A 200 26.92 -16.38 -1.73
C GLY A 200 26.63 -17.42 -0.65
N ALA A 201 26.22 -16.98 0.54
CA ALA A 201 25.81 -17.85 1.65
C ALA A 201 24.52 -18.62 1.35
N ALA A 202 23.53 -17.96 0.72
CA ALA A 202 22.23 -18.58 0.43
C ALA A 202 22.25 -19.51 -0.80
N GLN A 203 23.21 -19.35 -1.70
CA GLN A 203 23.26 -20.05 -2.98
C GLN A 203 23.44 -21.57 -2.79
N GLY A 204 22.51 -22.34 -3.35
CA GLY A 204 22.58 -23.81 -3.37
C GLY A 204 21.68 -24.47 -2.33
N ASP A 205 21.52 -23.83 -1.17
CA ASP A 205 20.73 -24.38 -0.06
C ASP A 205 19.34 -23.71 0.09
N PHE A 206 19.16 -22.51 -0.47
CA PHE A 206 17.90 -21.76 -0.41
C PHE A 206 17.47 -21.31 -1.79
N GLU A 207 16.15 -21.28 -2.02
CA GLU A 207 15.59 -20.80 -3.28
C GLU A 207 15.34 -19.29 -3.29
N GLN A 208 15.32 -18.64 -2.12
CA GLN A 208 15.18 -17.18 -1.98
C GLN A 208 15.89 -16.66 -0.72
N GLY A 209 16.37 -15.41 -0.78
CA GLY A 209 16.85 -14.69 0.39
C GLY A 209 16.00 -13.47 0.71
N ILE A 210 15.92 -13.07 1.97
CA ILE A 210 15.35 -11.81 2.43
C ILE A 210 16.41 -11.03 3.22
N PHE A 211 16.68 -9.80 2.83
CA PHE A 211 17.63 -8.93 3.51
C PHE A 211 16.86 -7.83 4.25
N PHE A 212 16.84 -7.92 5.57
CA PHE A 212 16.23 -6.93 6.46
C PHE A 212 17.28 -5.91 6.92
N THR A 213 16.92 -4.63 6.89
CA THR A 213 17.77 -3.57 7.46
C THR A 213 16.92 -2.45 8.03
N THR A 214 17.44 -1.78 9.06
CA THR A 214 16.84 -0.53 9.60
C THR A 214 17.30 0.73 8.87
N ALA A 215 18.19 0.58 7.88
CA ALA A 215 18.68 1.63 6.99
C ALA A 215 18.07 1.47 5.59
N SER A 216 18.46 2.32 4.64
CA SER A 216 18.09 2.17 3.23
C SER A 216 19.10 1.31 2.46
N PHE A 217 18.77 0.94 1.23
CA PHE A 217 19.69 0.30 0.29
C PHE A 217 20.27 1.31 -0.69
N SER A 218 21.54 1.14 -1.09
CA SER A 218 22.10 1.93 -2.18
C SER A 218 21.57 1.44 -3.53
N GLN A 219 21.60 2.30 -4.56
CA GLN A 219 21.19 1.90 -5.91
C GLN A 219 21.96 0.67 -6.41
N GLY A 220 23.24 0.55 -6.04
CA GLY A 220 24.05 -0.63 -6.36
C GLY A 220 23.56 -1.91 -5.66
N ALA A 221 23.09 -1.81 -4.42
CA ALA A 221 22.49 -2.93 -3.70
C ALA A 221 21.15 -3.34 -4.31
N VAL A 222 20.30 -2.36 -4.65
CA VAL A 222 19.01 -2.59 -5.33
C VAL A 222 19.22 -3.30 -6.67
N SER A 223 20.13 -2.81 -7.51
CA SER A 223 20.46 -3.44 -8.79
C SER A 223 21.07 -4.83 -8.64
N ALA A 224 21.68 -5.15 -7.49
CA ALA A 224 22.23 -6.46 -7.21
C ALA A 224 21.18 -7.47 -6.73
N SER A 225 20.02 -7.02 -6.22
CA SER A 225 18.98 -7.87 -5.60
C SER A 225 18.56 -9.07 -6.45
N ILE A 226 18.35 -8.85 -7.75
CA ILE A 226 17.97 -9.87 -8.72
C ILE A 226 19.08 -10.03 -9.74
N LYS A 227 19.67 -11.23 -9.81
CA LYS A 227 20.72 -11.58 -10.76
C LYS A 227 20.39 -12.89 -11.44
N ARG A 228 20.51 -12.93 -12.77
CA ARG A 228 20.21 -14.14 -13.57
C ARG A 228 21.08 -15.31 -13.11
N GLY A 229 20.44 -16.44 -12.85
CA GLY A 229 21.12 -17.69 -12.45
C GLY A 229 21.59 -17.73 -11.00
N ALA A 230 21.21 -16.75 -10.17
CA ALA A 230 21.53 -16.72 -8.75
C ALA A 230 20.27 -16.57 -7.89
N VAL A 231 20.35 -16.97 -6.63
CA VAL A 231 19.24 -16.87 -5.67
C VAL A 231 18.75 -15.42 -5.59
N PRO A 232 17.47 -15.12 -5.84
CA PRO A 232 16.93 -13.76 -5.73
C PRO A 232 16.89 -13.32 -4.26
N ILE A 233 17.25 -12.06 -4.01
CA ILE A 233 17.26 -11.46 -2.67
C ILE A 233 16.21 -10.36 -2.62
N ILE A 234 15.19 -10.54 -1.79
CA ILE A 234 14.20 -9.49 -1.47
C ILE A 234 14.85 -8.51 -0.50
N LEU A 235 14.70 -7.21 -0.79
CA LEU A 235 15.23 -6.14 0.05
C LEU A 235 14.10 -5.54 0.89
N VAL A 236 14.26 -5.51 2.20
CA VAL A 236 13.27 -4.95 3.14
C VAL A 236 13.97 -3.93 4.02
N ASP A 237 13.76 -2.65 3.74
CA ASP A 237 14.38 -1.53 4.45
C ASP A 237 13.55 -1.08 5.66
N GLY A 238 14.08 -0.11 6.41
CA GLY A 238 13.48 0.32 7.66
C GLY A 238 12.04 0.85 7.50
N GLU A 239 11.78 1.59 6.42
CA GLU A 239 10.44 2.10 6.13
C GLU A 239 9.50 0.96 5.74
N SER A 240 9.96 0.05 4.88
CA SER A 240 9.21 -1.15 4.50
C SER A 240 8.86 -2.01 5.73
N ILE A 241 9.79 -2.21 6.67
CA ILE A 241 9.51 -2.96 7.91
C ILE A 241 8.37 -2.32 8.69
N VAL A 242 8.38 -1.00 8.85
CA VAL A 242 7.33 -0.26 9.57
C VAL A 242 5.98 -0.38 8.84
N ASP A 243 5.98 -0.29 7.51
CA ASP A 243 4.76 -0.49 6.73
C ASP A 243 4.21 -1.91 6.89
N LEU A 244 5.07 -2.92 6.84
CA LEU A 244 4.68 -4.31 7.07
C LEU A 244 4.12 -4.53 8.50
N MET A 245 4.65 -3.81 9.50
CA MET A 245 4.13 -3.82 10.88
C MET A 245 2.71 -3.23 10.94
N MET A 246 2.50 -2.07 10.32
CA MET A 246 1.20 -1.41 10.25
C MET A 246 0.16 -2.27 9.54
N ASP A 247 0.51 -2.83 8.38
CA ASP A 247 -0.39 -3.63 7.55
C ASP A 247 -0.82 -4.94 8.21
N LYS A 248 0.03 -5.52 9.07
CA LYS A 248 -0.25 -6.79 9.74
C LYS A 248 -0.68 -6.65 11.20
N GLY A 249 -0.74 -5.44 11.74
CA GLY A 249 -0.97 -5.25 13.17
C GLY A 249 0.14 -5.88 14.04
N PHE A 250 1.38 -5.95 13.54
CA PHE A 250 2.49 -6.56 14.26
C PHE A 250 3.23 -5.51 15.08
N GLY A 251 3.14 -5.62 16.41
CA GLY A 251 3.75 -4.64 17.32
C GLY A 251 3.06 -3.27 17.32
N VAL A 252 1.88 -3.17 16.70
CA VAL A 252 1.03 -1.98 16.66
C VAL A 252 -0.41 -2.37 16.94
N GLN A 253 -1.13 -1.50 17.62
CA GLN A 253 -2.57 -1.65 17.89
C GLN A 253 -3.30 -0.52 17.18
N VAL A 254 -4.43 -0.85 16.56
CA VAL A 254 -5.27 0.11 15.85
C VAL A 254 -6.62 0.15 16.55
N ASP A 255 -6.98 1.33 17.03
CA ASP A 255 -8.31 1.61 17.57
C ASP A 255 -9.13 2.36 16.53
N THR A 256 -10.39 1.97 16.35
CA THR A 256 -11.31 2.61 15.40
C THR A 256 -11.99 3.81 16.03
N ILE A 257 -11.83 4.99 15.43
CA ILE A 257 -12.55 6.21 15.83
C ILE A 257 -13.72 6.42 14.87
N SER A 258 -14.95 6.37 15.40
CA SER A 258 -16.16 6.69 14.63
C SER A 258 -16.37 8.20 14.60
N ILE A 259 -16.45 8.78 13.40
CA ILE A 259 -16.66 10.22 13.19
C ILE A 259 -18.03 10.39 12.51
N PRO A 260 -19.07 10.81 13.25
CA PRO A 260 -20.37 11.08 12.65
C PRO A 260 -20.30 12.33 11.77
N SER A 261 -21.00 12.31 10.63
CA SER A 261 -21.18 13.45 9.74
C SER A 261 -22.64 13.89 9.71
N TYR A 262 -22.87 15.19 9.47
CA TYR A 262 -24.22 15.72 9.28
C TYR A 262 -24.80 15.23 7.94
N ALA A 263 -25.98 14.61 7.99
CA ALA A 263 -26.64 14.03 6.81
C ALA A 263 -28.18 14.07 6.96
N LEU A 264 -28.73 15.25 7.28
CA LEU A 264 -30.17 15.42 7.46
C LEU A 264 -30.93 15.22 6.14
N ASP A 265 -30.32 15.58 5.02
CA ASP A 265 -30.82 15.35 3.67
C ASP A 265 -31.07 13.87 3.38
N LEU A 266 -30.17 12.97 3.81
CA LEU A 266 -30.39 11.52 3.70
C LEU A 266 -31.58 11.03 4.54
N ALA A 267 -31.81 11.66 5.70
CA ALA A 267 -32.94 11.31 6.57
C ALA A 267 -34.29 11.82 6.01
N LEU A 268 -34.27 12.78 5.09
CA LEU A 268 -35.46 13.41 4.51
C LEU A 268 -35.74 12.93 3.07
N ALA A 269 -34.88 12.08 2.50
CA ALA A 269 -35.11 11.49 1.18
C ALA A 269 -36.22 10.43 1.26
N GLU A 270 -37.36 10.65 0.59
CA GLU A 270 -38.45 9.67 0.50
C GLU A 270 -38.06 8.48 -0.40
N ASP A 271 -38.43 7.26 0.03
CA ASP A 271 -38.30 6.02 -0.74
C ASP A 271 -39.11 6.11 -2.06
N SER A 272 -38.43 6.49 -3.14
CA SER A 272 -39.00 6.56 -4.49
C SER A 272 -39.08 5.18 -5.17
N SER A 273 -39.30 4.12 -4.38
CA SER A 273 -39.41 2.73 -4.84
C SER A 273 -40.83 2.16 -4.84
N LEU A 274 -41.86 3.00 -4.64
CA LEU A 274 -43.27 2.60 -4.68
C LEU A 274 -44.09 3.50 -5.62
N THR A 275 -43.91 3.34 -6.93
CA THR A 275 -44.91 3.62 -7.99
C THR A 275 -44.48 2.92 -9.26
#